data_AF-A0A8C3TMV8-F1
#
_entry.id   AF-A0A8C3TMV8-F1
#
_cell.length_a   1.000
_cell.length_b   1.000
_cell.length_c   1.000
_cell.angle_alpha   90.00
_cell.angle_beta   90.00
_cell.angle_gamma   90.00
#
_symmetry.space_group_name_H-M   'P 1'
#
loop_
_entity.id
_entity.type
_entity.pdbx_description
1 polymer ?
#
loop_
_entity_poly.entity_id
_entity_poly.type
_entity_poly.pdbx_seq_one_letter_code
_entity_poly.pdbx_strand_id
1 'polypeptide(L)'
;VAIDSGFRNSGITVGRGGKITMAVRSTHCLEVPLSHKGRLMVSEEYIEFLVHVANQKMEENIRRIDRFHKGLELALEAAVPADTSFPKVPQKSHAVYVHRRKRRTAQGQADPSRELEPQDDAESSLALFAEIMI
;
A
#
# COMPACT_ATOMS: atom_id res chain seq x y z
N VAL A 1 2.58 15.45 7.20
CA VAL A 1 2.62 14.48 8.32
C VAL A 1 3.36 13.18 7.95
N ALA A 2 2.74 12.18 7.31
CA ALA A 2 3.38 10.86 7.08
C ALA A 2 4.75 10.91 6.38
N ILE A 3 4.84 11.67 5.27
CA ILE A 3 6.08 11.85 4.51
C ILE A 3 7.16 12.52 5.36
N ASP A 4 6.79 13.52 6.17
CA ASP A 4 7.71 14.29 7.04
C ASP A 4 8.21 13.44 8.21
N SER A 5 7.38 12.51 8.70
CA SER A 5 7.76 11.56 9.75
C SER A 5 8.64 10.41 9.25
N GLY A 6 8.88 10.30 7.94
CA GLY A 6 9.79 9.33 7.34
C GLY A 6 9.11 8.16 6.60
N PHE A 7 7.78 8.16 6.48
CA PHE A 7 7.03 7.14 5.74
C PHE A 7 6.92 7.50 4.25
N ARG A 8 8.05 7.53 3.54
CA ARG A 8 8.14 8.02 2.14
C ARG A 8 7.35 7.19 1.12
N ASN A 9 7.04 5.92 1.42
CA ASN A 9 6.29 5.01 0.56
C ASN A 9 4.77 5.04 0.81
N SER A 10 4.30 6.12 1.45
CA SER A 10 2.88 6.33 1.74
C SER A 10 2.11 6.77 0.50
N GLY A 11 0.83 6.42 0.44
CA GLY A 11 -0.03 6.74 -0.70
C GLY A 11 -1.51 6.70 -0.36
N ILE A 12 -2.34 7.18 -1.29
CA ILE A 12 -3.80 7.22 -1.16
C ILE A 12 -4.43 6.48 -2.35
N THR A 13 -5.45 5.69 -2.07
CA THR A 13 -6.28 5.00 -3.05
C THR A 13 -7.74 5.41 -2.88
N VAL A 14 -8.46 5.59 -3.98
CA VAL A 14 -9.90 5.87 -3.98
C VAL A 14 -10.64 4.64 -4.52
N GLY A 15 -11.44 4.01 -3.67
CA GLY A 15 -12.24 2.84 -3.99
C GLY A 15 -13.62 3.19 -4.56
N ARG A 16 -14.40 2.15 -4.87
CA ARG A 16 -15.81 2.30 -5.29
C ARG A 16 -16.60 3.03 -4.19
N GLY A 17 -17.59 3.82 -4.61
CA GLY A 17 -18.40 4.62 -3.68
C GLY A 17 -17.65 5.79 -3.02
N GLY A 18 -16.46 6.17 -3.53
CA GLY A 18 -15.71 7.31 -3.02
C GLY A 18 -14.93 7.04 -1.72
N LYS A 19 -14.77 5.78 -1.30
CA LYS A 19 -13.99 5.41 -0.12
C LYS A 19 -12.51 5.78 -0.33
N ILE A 20 -11.99 6.71 0.45
CA ILE A 20 -10.56 7.07 0.45
C ILE A 20 -9.83 6.19 1.46
N THR A 21 -8.77 5.50 1.02
CA THR A 21 -7.90 4.68 1.88
C THR A 21 -6.48 5.18 1.77
N MET A 22 -5.84 5.46 2.91
CA MET A 22 -4.43 5.88 2.97
C MET A 22 -3.58 4.73 3.51
N ALA A 23 -2.46 4.44 2.84
CA ALA A 23 -1.44 3.52 3.32
C ALA A 23 -0.23 4.32 3.80
N VAL A 24 0.21 4.09 5.03
CA VAL A 24 1.42 4.69 5.61
C VAL A 24 2.51 3.63 5.64
N ARG A 25 3.57 3.80 4.85
CA ARG A 25 4.64 2.78 4.71
C ARG A 25 6.04 3.38 4.73
N SER A 26 6.93 2.68 5.43
CA SER A 26 8.35 3.04 5.57
C SER A 26 9.16 2.59 4.34
N THR A 27 10.40 3.02 4.28
CA THR A 27 11.45 2.48 3.39
C THR A 27 12.35 1.46 4.12
N HIS A 28 12.09 1.20 5.40
CA HIS A 28 12.88 0.29 6.23
C HIS A 28 12.57 -1.15 5.85
N CYS A 29 13.59 -1.83 5.35
CA CYS A 29 13.56 -3.23 4.99
C CYS A 29 14.94 -3.83 5.30
N LEU A 30 14.97 -5.11 5.66
CA LEU A 30 16.17 -5.93 5.76
C LEU A 30 15.78 -7.34 5.31
N GLU A 31 16.14 -7.68 4.08
CA GLU A 31 15.90 -8.99 3.48
C GLU A 31 17.27 -9.56 3.10
N VAL A 32 17.60 -10.73 3.67
CA VAL A 32 18.90 -11.38 3.46
C VAL A 32 18.69 -12.90 3.43
N PRO A 33 19.20 -13.62 2.41
CA PRO A 33 19.14 -15.07 2.39
C PRO A 33 20.11 -15.66 3.43
N LEU A 34 19.60 -16.47 4.35
CA LEU A 34 20.41 -17.13 5.37
C LEU A 34 20.71 -18.59 5.04
N SER A 35 19.77 -19.27 4.40
CA SER A 35 19.87 -20.69 4.06
C SER A 35 19.33 -20.96 2.66
N HIS A 36 19.79 -22.08 2.09
CA HIS A 36 19.27 -22.60 0.83
C HIS A 36 19.23 -24.12 0.89
N LYS A 37 18.07 -24.71 0.54
CA LYS A 37 17.86 -26.17 0.55
C LYS A 37 18.25 -26.83 1.89
N GLY A 38 17.86 -26.22 3.01
CA GLY A 38 18.15 -26.72 4.35
C GLY A 38 19.60 -26.54 4.82
N ARG A 39 20.48 -25.94 4.01
CA ARG A 39 21.87 -25.63 4.38
C ARG A 39 22.03 -24.16 4.74
N LEU A 40 22.55 -23.88 5.93
CA LEU A 40 22.97 -22.53 6.33
C LEU A 40 24.16 -22.08 5.47
N MET A 41 24.06 -20.87 4.91
CA MET A 41 25.06 -20.32 3.98
C MET A 41 25.93 -19.23 4.61
N VAL A 42 25.64 -18.85 5.85
CA VAL A 42 26.26 -17.72 6.54
C VAL A 42 26.95 -18.20 7.82
N SER A 43 27.94 -17.45 8.26
CA SER A 43 28.63 -17.72 9.53
C SER A 43 27.86 -17.14 10.71
N GLU A 44 28.20 -17.56 11.93
CA GLU A 44 27.57 -17.06 13.16
C GLU A 44 27.84 -15.56 13.33
N GLU A 45 29.07 -15.11 13.03
CA GLU A 45 29.45 -13.70 13.14
C GLU A 45 28.62 -12.80 12.19
N TYR A 46 28.20 -13.35 11.04
CA TYR A 46 27.30 -12.64 10.14
C TYR A 46 25.90 -12.52 10.71
N ILE A 47 25.40 -13.55 11.40
CA ILE A 47 24.10 -13.49 12.09
C ILE A 47 24.13 -12.43 13.20
N GLU A 48 25.19 -12.39 14.02
CA GLU A 48 25.35 -11.37 15.05
C GLU A 48 25.33 -9.95 14.46
N PHE A 49 26.03 -9.74 13.35
CA PHE A 49 25.99 -8.49 12.60
C PHE A 49 24.58 -8.14 12.12
N LEU A 50 23.86 -9.09 11.52
CA LEU A 50 22.49 -8.88 11.05
C LEU A 50 21.53 -8.53 12.19
N VAL A 51 21.66 -9.18 13.34
CA VAL A 51 20.86 -8.86 14.54
C VAL A 51 21.09 -7.41 14.95
N HIS A 52 22.34 -6.95 14.95
CA HIS A 52 22.65 -5.55 15.27
C HIS A 52 21.98 -4.59 14.28
N VAL A 53 22.11 -4.85 12.97
CA VAL A 53 21.48 -4.02 11.92
C VAL A 53 19.95 -4.04 12.01
N ALA A 54 19.35 -5.21 12.28
CA ALA A 54 17.91 -5.36 12.44
C ALA A 54 17.40 -4.54 13.62
N ASN A 55 18.08 -4.61 14.76
CA ASN A 55 17.74 -3.84 15.96
C ASN A 55 17.86 -2.33 15.72
N GLN A 56 18.91 -1.88 15.05
CA GLN A 56 19.06 -0.46 14.67
C GLN A 56 17.92 0.01 13.77
N LYS A 57 17.53 -0.80 12.77
CA LYS A 57 16.39 -0.49 11.89
C LYS A 57 15.07 -0.46 12.66
N MET A 58 14.88 -1.35 13.63
CA MET A 58 13.68 -1.39 14.46
C MET A 58 13.57 -0.14 15.34
N GLU A 59 14.68 0.24 15.97
CA GLU A 59 14.77 1.43 16.82
C GLU A 59 14.45 2.71 16.03
N GLU A 60 15.01 2.87 14.83
CA GLU A 60 14.65 4.01 13.97
C GLU A 60 13.18 3.96 13.51
N ASN A 61 12.63 2.75 13.26
CA ASN A 61 11.22 2.60 12.94
C ASN A 61 10.31 3.06 14.09
N ILE A 62 10.65 2.74 15.33
CA ILE A 62 9.93 3.21 16.52
C ILE A 62 9.96 4.75 16.58
N ARG A 63 11.11 5.37 16.37
CA ARG A 63 11.23 6.84 16.35
C ARG A 63 10.38 7.48 15.25
N ARG A 64 10.28 6.84 14.07
CA ARG A 64 9.40 7.30 12.98
C ARG A 64 7.93 7.23 13.38
N ILE A 65 7.51 6.15 14.03
CA ILE A 65 6.15 5.97 14.52
C ILE A 65 5.82 7.07 15.55
N ASP A 66 6.71 7.33 16.51
CA ASP A 66 6.51 8.39 17.51
C ASP A 66 6.40 9.79 16.86
N ARG A 67 7.30 10.13 15.93
CA ARG A 67 7.22 11.39 15.16
C ARG A 67 5.92 11.48 14.36
N PHE A 68 5.44 10.38 13.80
CA PHE A 68 4.19 10.33 13.05
C PHE A 68 2.98 10.55 13.95
N HIS A 69 2.94 9.88 15.10
CA HIS A 69 1.89 10.05 16.09
C HIS A 69 1.76 11.50 16.53
N LYS A 70 2.85 12.09 17.04
CA LYS A 70 2.88 13.49 17.48
C LYS A 70 2.51 14.47 16.37
N GLY A 71 3.05 14.26 15.17
CA GLY A 71 2.74 15.10 14.02
C GLY A 71 1.28 14.99 13.57
N LEU A 72 0.64 13.84 13.77
CA LEU A 72 -0.76 13.62 13.45
C LEU A 72 -1.68 14.26 14.50
N GLU A 73 -1.37 14.12 15.80
CA GLU A 73 -2.09 14.79 16.89
C GLU A 73 -2.14 16.30 16.68
N LEU A 74 -0.98 16.93 16.45
CA LEU A 74 -0.90 18.38 16.21
C LEU A 74 -1.68 18.81 14.96
N ALA A 75 -1.62 18.02 13.88
CA ALA A 75 -2.36 18.33 12.66
C ALA A 75 -3.88 18.21 12.86
N LEU A 76 -4.33 17.29 13.71
CA LEU A 76 -5.74 17.12 14.05
C LEU A 76 -6.23 18.29 14.91
N GLU A 77 -5.47 18.67 15.93
CA GLU A 77 -5.78 19.82 16.79
C GLU A 77 -5.88 21.13 15.99
N ALA A 78 -4.94 21.36 15.07
CA ALA A 78 -4.95 22.53 14.18
C ALA A 78 -6.13 22.52 13.17
N ALA A 79 -6.67 21.34 12.85
CA ALA A 79 -7.78 21.19 11.91
C ALA A 79 -9.16 21.36 12.55
N VAL A 80 -9.28 21.38 13.88
CA VAL A 80 -10.54 21.68 14.57
C VAL A 80 -10.81 23.18 14.47
N PRO A 81 -11.81 23.65 13.69
CA PRO A 81 -12.15 25.06 13.65
C PRO A 81 -12.87 25.41 14.96
N ALA A 82 -12.60 26.60 15.51
CA ALA A 82 -13.31 27.15 16.66
C ALA A 82 -14.81 27.41 16.41
N ASP A 83 -15.34 27.22 15.20
CA ASP A 83 -16.75 27.52 14.89
C ASP A 83 -17.41 26.41 14.07
N THR A 84 -18.19 25.58 14.75
CA THR A 84 -19.11 24.63 14.10
C THR A 84 -20.36 25.37 13.66
N SER A 85 -20.31 26.07 12.52
CA SER A 85 -21.51 26.41 11.77
C SER A 85 -21.33 25.93 10.32
N PHE A 86 -21.91 24.78 10.02
CA PHE A 86 -21.91 24.21 8.68
C PHE A 86 -22.78 25.06 7.74
N PRO A 87 -22.24 25.69 6.68
CA PRO A 87 -23.08 26.21 5.62
C PRO A 87 -23.49 25.04 4.71
N LYS A 88 -24.80 24.83 4.52
CA LYS A 88 -25.33 23.93 3.49
C LYS A 88 -24.84 24.38 2.10
N VAL A 89 -23.99 23.58 1.45
CA VAL A 89 -23.63 23.79 0.03
C VAL A 89 -24.38 22.75 -0.84
N PRO A 90 -25.06 23.15 -1.93
CA PRO A 90 -25.84 22.24 -2.76
C PRO A 90 -24.95 21.42 -3.70
N GLN A 91 -25.33 20.15 -3.88
CA GLN A 91 -24.64 19.17 -4.71
C GLN A 91 -24.61 19.62 -6.18
N LYS A 92 -23.41 19.79 -6.74
CA LYS A 92 -23.18 19.82 -8.19
C LYS A 92 -22.37 18.58 -8.59
N SER A 93 -22.87 17.87 -9.59
CA SER A 93 -22.27 16.68 -10.19
C SER A 93 -20.92 17.01 -10.80
N HIS A 94 -19.85 16.39 -10.29
CA HIS A 94 -18.52 16.48 -10.91
C HIS A 94 -18.40 15.46 -12.04
N ALA A 95 -18.06 15.95 -13.24
CA ALA A 95 -17.72 15.13 -14.38
C ALA A 95 -16.46 14.29 -14.09
N VAL A 96 -16.57 12.97 -14.25
CA VAL A 96 -15.47 12.01 -14.08
C VAL A 96 -14.54 12.11 -15.29
N TYR A 97 -13.26 12.41 -15.05
CA TYR A 97 -12.23 12.40 -16.08
C TYR A 97 -11.92 10.95 -16.49
N VAL A 98 -12.33 10.55 -17.70
CA VAL A 98 -12.04 9.22 -18.24
C VAL A 98 -10.80 9.30 -19.14
N HIS A 99 -9.70 8.70 -18.70
CA HIS A 99 -8.50 8.61 -19.53
C HIS A 99 -8.72 7.61 -20.67
N ARG A 100 -8.86 8.10 -21.91
CA ARG A 100 -9.10 7.28 -23.11
C ARG A 100 -7.80 6.64 -23.60
N ARG A 101 -7.58 5.37 -23.28
CA ARG A 101 -6.44 4.57 -23.79
C ARG A 101 -6.62 4.31 -25.29
N LYS A 102 -5.80 4.93 -26.14
CA LYS A 102 -5.78 4.74 -27.61
C LYS A 102 -5.23 3.36 -27.96
N ARG A 103 -6.09 2.35 -28.16
CA ARG A 103 -5.70 1.04 -28.73
C ARG A 103 -5.39 1.23 -30.21
N ARG A 104 -4.18 0.84 -30.65
CA ARG A 104 -3.85 0.63 -32.06
C ARG A 104 -4.54 -0.65 -32.51
N THR A 105 -5.40 -0.55 -33.52
CA THR A 105 -6.09 -1.68 -34.17
C THR A 105 -5.09 -2.47 -35.00
N ALA A 106 -4.82 -3.72 -34.62
CA ALA A 106 -4.29 -4.74 -35.53
C ALA A 106 -5.49 -5.55 -36.04
N GLN A 107 -5.64 -5.60 -37.36
CA GLN A 107 -6.67 -6.39 -38.05
C GLN A 107 -6.41 -7.89 -37.86
N GLY A 108 -7.47 -8.64 -37.54
CA GLY A 108 -7.53 -10.11 -37.58
C GLY A 108 -8.98 -10.56 -37.43
N GLN A 109 -9.50 -11.27 -38.43
CA GLN A 109 -10.91 -11.60 -38.67
C GLN A 109 -11.47 -12.77 -37.81
N ALA A 110 -12.80 -12.70 -37.55
CA ALA A 110 -13.84 -13.76 -37.33
C ALA A 110 -13.60 -14.86 -36.26
N ASP A 111 -14.55 -15.28 -35.41
CA ASP A 111 -15.96 -15.67 -35.62
C ASP A 111 -16.80 -15.62 -34.31
N PRO A 112 -18.15 -15.66 -34.34
CA PRO A 112 -19.03 -15.38 -33.21
C PRO A 112 -19.55 -16.65 -32.51
N SER A 113 -19.72 -16.58 -31.18
CA SER A 113 -20.73 -17.27 -30.33
C SER A 113 -20.13 -17.79 -29.03
N ARG A 114 -20.45 -17.12 -27.92
CA ARG A 114 -21.05 -17.68 -26.67
C ARG A 114 -20.80 -16.73 -25.51
N GLU A 115 -21.91 -16.24 -24.97
CA GLU A 115 -22.00 -15.56 -23.68
C GLU A 115 -21.43 -16.47 -22.58
N LEU A 116 -20.53 -15.93 -21.76
CA LEU A 116 -20.20 -16.47 -20.45
C LEU A 116 -20.06 -15.29 -19.48
N GLU A 117 -21.02 -15.21 -18.56
CA GLU A 117 -21.01 -14.37 -17.37
C GLU A 117 -19.71 -14.56 -16.56
N PRO A 118 -19.10 -13.52 -15.97
CA PRO A 118 -18.03 -13.72 -15.01
C PRO A 118 -18.64 -14.11 -13.65
N GLN A 119 -18.48 -15.38 -13.29
CA GLN A 119 -18.60 -15.88 -11.92
C GLN A 119 -17.64 -15.11 -10.98
N ASP A 120 -18.15 -14.84 -9.78
CA ASP A 120 -17.50 -14.07 -8.73
C ASP A 120 -16.57 -15.00 -7.92
N ASP A 121 -15.36 -15.25 -8.42
CA ASP A 121 -14.39 -16.15 -7.80
C ASP A 121 -13.57 -15.45 -6.69
N ALA A 122 -14.20 -15.24 -5.54
CA ALA A 122 -13.54 -14.80 -4.31
C ALA A 122 -12.61 -15.87 -3.69
N GLU A 123 -12.54 -17.08 -4.24
CA GLU A 123 -11.66 -18.15 -3.74
C GLU A 123 -10.28 -18.20 -4.42
N SER A 124 -10.09 -17.52 -5.55
CA SER A 124 -8.82 -17.56 -6.29
C SER A 124 -7.67 -16.84 -5.57
N SER A 125 -7.97 -15.87 -4.68
CA SER A 125 -6.93 -15.10 -3.99
C SER A 125 -6.18 -15.89 -2.90
N LEU A 126 -6.72 -17.02 -2.44
CA LEU A 126 -6.06 -17.85 -1.43
C LEU A 126 -5.09 -18.88 -2.04
N ALA A 127 -5.29 -19.25 -3.31
CA ALA A 127 -4.41 -20.22 -4.00
C ALA A 127 -3.03 -19.61 -4.33
N LEU A 128 -2.95 -18.31 -4.59
CA LEU A 128 -1.70 -17.64 -4.94
C LEU A 128 -0.70 -17.57 -3.77
N PHE A 129 -1.17 -17.63 -2.52
CA PHE A 129 -0.29 -17.65 -1.34
C PHE A 129 0.15 -19.06 -0.94
N ALA A 130 -0.52 -20.11 -1.44
CA ALA A 130 -0.14 -21.49 -1.15
C ALA A 130 1.07 -21.97 -1.97
N GLU A 131 1.36 -21.35 -3.11
CA GLU A 131 2.48 -21.75 -4.00
C GLU A 131 3.85 -21.13 -3.64
N ILE A 132 3.92 -20.27 -2.62
CA ILE A 132 5.18 -19.61 -2.20
C ILE A 132 5.87 -20.37 -1.03
N MET A 133 5.27 -21.45 -0.52
CA MET A 133 5.92 -22.35 0.42
C MET A 133 6.20 -23.71 -0.22
N ILE A 134 7.22 -23.77 -1.09
CA ILE A 134 8.06 -24.97 -1.29
C ILE A 134 9.51 -24.54 -1.46
#